data_AF-A0A9N8VVM2-F1
#
_entry.id   AF-A0A9N8VVM2-F1
#
_cell.length_a   1.000
_cell.length_b   1.000
_cell.length_c   1.000
_cell.angle_alpha   90.00
_cell.angle_beta   90.00
_cell.angle_gamma   90.00
#
_symmetry.space_group_name_H-M   'P 1'
#
loop_
_entity.id
_entity.type
_entity.pdbx_description
1 polymer ?
#
loop_
_entity_poly.entity_id
_entity_poly.type
_entity_poly.pdbx_seq_one_letter_code
_entity_poly.pdbx_strand_id
1 'polypeptide(L)'
;MVGLRVIAQIILVGTQIVGKAFIEAFKQASANAGKNGGSAFRGADALSRQTGMTMDEACQILNIKKIDLNPEQVTKSYEHLFKVNDTSSGGSFYLQSKVVRAKERIELELAEKDPSKESKESKEKS
;
A
#
# COMPACT_ATOMS: atom_id res chain seq x y z
N MET A 1 47.95 -7.65 -34.67
CA MET A 1 47.51 -8.05 -33.31
C MET A 1 47.06 -6.81 -32.52
N VAL A 2 46.06 -6.05 -33.00
CA VAL A 2 45.60 -4.78 -32.37
C VAL A 2 44.08 -4.82 -32.08
N GLY A 3 43.29 -5.47 -32.93
CA GLY A 3 41.82 -5.56 -32.76
C GLY A 3 41.34 -6.29 -31.51
N LEU A 4 42.06 -7.33 -31.05
CA LEU A 4 41.67 -8.09 -29.85
C LEU A 4 41.75 -7.25 -28.56
N ARG A 5 42.69 -6.28 -28.49
CA ARG A 5 42.88 -5.42 -27.31
C ARG A 5 41.77 -4.37 -27.18
N VAL A 6 41.28 -3.85 -28.30
CA VAL A 6 40.18 -2.87 -28.35
C VAL A 6 38.86 -3.52 -27.94
N ILE A 7 38.58 -4.74 -28.42
CA ILE A 7 37.38 -5.50 -28.04
C ILE A 7 37.40 -5.84 -26.55
N ALA A 8 38.55 -6.25 -26.01
CA ALA A 8 38.69 -6.52 -24.58
C ALA A 8 38.44 -5.29 -23.70
N GLN A 9 38.89 -4.10 -24.14
CA GLN A 9 38.64 -2.85 -23.40
C GLN A 9 37.16 -2.43 -23.43
N ILE A 10 36.48 -2.59 -24.57
CA ILE A 10 35.04 -2.28 -24.69
C ILE A 10 34.21 -3.20 -23.78
N ILE A 11 34.53 -4.49 -23.74
CA ILE A 11 33.85 -5.46 -22.86
C ILE A 11 34.12 -5.13 -21.38
N LEU A 12 35.35 -4.80 -21.01
CA LEU A 12 35.71 -4.48 -19.62
C LEU A 12 34.96 -3.24 -19.10
N VAL A 13 34.91 -2.16 -19.91
CA VAL A 13 34.27 -0.89 -19.52
C VAL A 13 32.74 -0.99 -19.58
N GLY A 14 32.18 -1.68 -20.57
CA GLY A 14 30.74 -1.86 -20.70
C GLY A 14 30.11 -2.65 -19.55
N THR A 15 30.84 -3.62 -18.98
CA THR A 15 30.33 -4.48 -17.90
C THR A 15 30.20 -3.74 -16.56
N GLN A 16 31.08 -2.78 -16.27
CA GLN A 16 31.10 -2.05 -15.00
C GLN A 16 29.90 -1.11 -14.84
N ILE A 17 29.48 -0.44 -15.91
CA ILE A 17 28.38 0.54 -15.90
C ILE A 17 27.03 -0.18 -15.78
N VAL A 18 26.83 -1.23 -16.58
CA VAL A 18 25.59 -2.01 -16.58
C VAL A 18 25.42 -2.73 -15.24
N GLY A 19 26.46 -3.40 -14.73
CA GLY A 19 26.38 -4.14 -13.46
C GLY A 19 26.00 -3.28 -12.25
N LYS A 20 26.52 -2.04 -12.15
CA LYS A 20 26.19 -1.13 -11.04
C LYS A 20 24.73 -0.67 -11.07
N ALA A 21 24.21 -0.32 -12.24
CA ALA A 21 22.80 0.08 -12.40
C ALA A 21 21.83 -1.06 -12.05
N PHE A 22 22.13 -2.30 -12.45
CA PHE A 22 21.31 -3.47 -12.08
C PHE A 22 21.35 -3.74 -10.56
N ILE A 23 22.50 -3.62 -9.90
CA ILE A 23 22.61 -3.80 -8.45
C ILE A 23 21.83 -2.72 -7.69
N GLU A 24 21.93 -1.45 -8.12
CA GLU A 24 21.19 -0.36 -7.50
C GLU A 24 19.68 -0.51 -7.69
N ALA A 25 19.23 -0.84 -8.91
CA ALA A 25 17.83 -1.13 -9.19
C ALA A 25 17.32 -2.34 -8.40
N PHE A 26 18.13 -3.40 -8.27
CA PHE A 26 17.79 -4.57 -7.47
C PHE A 26 17.69 -4.24 -5.98
N LYS A 27 18.65 -3.47 -5.44
CA LYS A 27 18.62 -3.00 -4.06
C LYS A 27 17.38 -2.13 -3.79
N GLN A 28 17.02 -1.27 -4.73
CA GLN A 28 15.84 -0.42 -4.64
C GLN A 28 14.55 -1.24 -4.71
N ALA A 29 14.46 -2.22 -5.61
CA ALA A 29 13.34 -3.15 -5.71
C ALA A 29 13.18 -4.00 -4.44
N SER A 30 14.29 -4.50 -3.89
CA SER A 30 14.30 -5.29 -2.65
C SER A 30 13.86 -4.45 -1.43
N ALA A 31 14.34 -3.21 -1.32
CA ALA A 31 13.90 -2.28 -0.27
C ALA A 31 12.40 -1.97 -0.36
N ASN A 32 11.86 -1.85 -1.57
CA ASN A 32 10.43 -1.63 -1.79
C ASN A 32 9.59 -2.88 -1.54
N ALA A 33 10.11 -4.07 -1.87
CA ALA A 33 9.46 -5.36 -1.58
C ALA A 33 9.33 -5.60 -0.06
N GLY A 34 10.34 -5.21 0.73
CA GLY A 34 10.30 -5.27 2.19
C GLY A 34 9.34 -4.27 2.85
N LYS A 35 8.90 -3.24 2.12
CA LYS A 35 7.92 -2.24 2.60
C LYS A 35 6.49 -2.58 2.16
N ASN A 36 6.31 -3.13 0.97
CA ASN A 36 4.98 -3.24 0.34
C ASN A 36 4.54 -4.69 0.04
N GLY A 37 5.42 -5.69 0.15
CA GLY A 37 5.24 -6.99 -0.54
C GLY A 37 4.93 -8.23 0.29
N GLY A 38 4.74 -8.16 1.61
CA GLY A 38 4.34 -9.34 2.41
C GLY A 38 4.91 -9.41 3.83
N SER A 39 5.97 -8.66 4.13
CA SER A 39 6.46 -8.42 5.50
C SER A 39 5.58 -7.45 6.28
N ALA A 40 4.88 -6.53 5.60
CA ALA A 40 3.98 -5.56 6.23
C ALA A 40 2.86 -6.25 7.04
N PHE A 41 2.42 -7.44 6.62
CA PHE A 41 1.40 -8.22 7.33
C PHE A 41 1.94 -9.06 8.49
N ARG A 42 3.25 -9.38 8.50
CA ARG A 42 3.86 -10.22 9.54
C ARG A 42 3.91 -9.52 10.91
N GLY A 43 3.84 -8.19 10.96
CA GLY A 43 3.69 -7.38 12.17
C GLY A 43 2.44 -6.51 12.18
N ALA A 44 1.44 -6.86 11.37
CA ALA A 44 0.22 -6.07 11.22
C ALA A 44 -0.68 -6.18 12.47
N ASP A 45 -1.33 -5.05 12.79
CA ASP A 45 -2.30 -4.95 13.87
C ASP A 45 -3.54 -5.84 13.64
N ALA A 46 -4.38 -6.00 14.67
CA ALA A 46 -5.54 -6.88 14.63
C ALA A 46 -6.53 -6.51 13.51
N LEU A 47 -6.79 -5.22 13.27
CA LEU A 47 -7.67 -4.76 12.21
C LEU A 47 -7.08 -5.01 10.82
N SER A 48 -5.77 -4.81 10.68
CA SER A 48 -5.07 -5.13 9.44
C SER A 48 -5.12 -6.63 9.11
N ARG A 49 -5.08 -7.49 10.14
CA ARG A 49 -5.30 -8.94 9.99
C ARG A 49 -6.72 -9.30 9.60
N GLN A 50 -7.71 -8.62 10.18
CA GLN A 50 -9.13 -8.86 9.91
C GLN A 50 -9.54 -8.42 8.50
N THR A 51 -9.06 -7.26 8.05
CA THR A 51 -9.44 -6.66 6.76
C THR A 51 -8.52 -7.08 5.61
N GLY A 52 -7.34 -7.63 5.92
CA GLY A 52 -6.30 -7.93 4.94
C GLY A 52 -5.65 -6.68 4.32
N MET A 53 -5.80 -5.53 4.96
CA MET A 53 -5.33 -4.23 4.47
C MET A 53 -4.76 -3.37 5.60
N THR A 54 -3.60 -2.78 5.38
CA THR A 54 -3.00 -1.88 6.38
C THR A 54 -3.66 -0.51 6.37
N MET A 55 -3.58 0.23 7.49
CA MET A 55 -4.11 1.60 7.56
C MET A 55 -3.45 2.54 6.53
N ASP A 56 -2.14 2.39 6.30
CA ASP A 56 -1.42 3.14 5.26
C ASP A 56 -1.90 2.80 3.85
N GLU A 57 -2.11 1.52 3.54
CA GLU A 57 -2.65 1.08 2.24
C GLU A 57 -4.07 1.64 2.02
N ALA A 58 -4.92 1.59 3.05
CA ALA A 58 -6.28 2.12 2.97
C ALA A 58 -6.30 3.63 2.69
N CYS A 59 -5.45 4.39 3.38
CA CYS A 59 -5.27 5.83 3.15
C CYS A 59 -4.77 6.12 1.72
N GLN A 60 -3.83 5.32 1.22
CA GLN A 60 -3.31 5.47 -0.14
C GLN A 60 -4.37 5.15 -1.20
N ILE A 61 -5.14 4.07 -1.03
CA ILE A 61 -6.22 3.69 -1.95
C ILE A 61 -7.28 4.79 -2.03
N LEU A 62 -7.68 5.36 -0.89
CA LEU A 62 -8.67 6.44 -0.86
C LEU A 62 -8.06 7.82 -1.09
N ASN A 63 -6.75 7.92 -1.34
CA ASN A 63 -6.04 9.18 -1.54
C ASN A 63 -6.29 10.21 -0.41
N ILE A 64 -6.20 9.76 0.84
CA ILE A 64 -6.41 10.57 2.05
C ILE A 64 -5.13 10.55 2.88
N LYS A 65 -4.73 11.71 3.41
CA LYS A 65 -3.63 11.78 4.37
C LYS A 65 -4.16 11.48 5.77
N LYS A 66 -3.37 10.77 6.58
CA LYS A 66 -3.72 10.43 7.97
C LYS A 66 -4.06 11.65 8.85
N ILE A 67 -3.47 12.81 8.56
CA ILE A 67 -3.72 14.06 9.31
C ILE A 67 -5.08 14.69 9.00
N ASP A 68 -5.63 14.42 7.81
CA ASP A 68 -6.90 15.00 7.32
C ASP A 68 -8.05 13.99 7.45
N LEU A 69 -7.88 12.98 8.31
CA LEU A 69 -8.75 11.82 8.32
C LEU A 69 -10.08 12.15 9.01
N ASN A 70 -11.09 12.42 8.19
CA ASN A 70 -12.45 12.75 8.62
C ASN A 70 -13.50 11.88 7.89
N PRO A 71 -14.63 11.52 8.53
CA PRO A 71 -15.62 10.62 7.93
C PRO A 71 -16.23 11.13 6.62
N GLU A 72 -16.41 12.44 6.47
CA GLU A 72 -17.00 13.05 5.28
C GLU A 72 -16.09 12.90 4.05
N GLN A 73 -14.79 13.15 4.21
CA GLN A 73 -13.77 13.02 3.17
C GLN A 73 -13.57 11.57 2.78
N VAL A 74 -13.59 10.64 3.75
CA VAL A 74 -13.57 9.19 3.47
C VAL A 74 -14.74 8.80 2.59
N THR A 75 -15.95 9.24 2.95
CA THR A 75 -17.18 8.96 2.19
C THR A 75 -17.12 9.56 0.79
N LYS A 76 -16.73 10.83 0.68
CA LYS A 76 -16.63 11.53 -0.61
C LYS A 76 -15.62 10.86 -1.55
N SER A 77 -14.43 10.49 -1.03
CA SER A 77 -13.41 9.83 -1.84
C SER A 77 -13.85 8.42 -2.24
N TYR A 78 -14.46 7.68 -1.30
CA TYR A 78 -15.04 6.37 -1.56
C TYR A 78 -16.08 6.42 -2.67
N GLU A 79 -17.08 7.30 -2.59
CA GLU A 79 -18.17 7.40 -3.58
C GLU A 79 -17.61 7.69 -4.98
N HIS A 80 -16.68 8.64 -5.06
CA HIS A 80 -16.02 8.97 -6.32
C HIS A 80 -15.26 7.76 -6.89
N LEU A 81 -14.37 7.15 -6.10
CA LEU A 81 -13.53 6.03 -6.53
C LEU A 81 -14.35 4.77 -6.84
N PHE A 82 -15.41 4.50 -6.07
CA PHE A 82 -16.30 3.38 -6.30
C PHE A 82 -17.05 3.54 -7.62
N LYS A 83 -17.57 4.76 -7.90
CA LYS A 83 -18.30 5.07 -9.13
C LYS A 83 -17.42 4.98 -10.38
N VAL A 84 -16.21 5.55 -10.35
CA VAL A 84 -15.30 5.51 -11.52
C VAL A 84 -14.75 4.10 -11.79
N ASN A 85 -14.76 3.22 -10.80
CA ASN A 85 -14.37 1.81 -10.94
C ASN A 85 -15.58 0.87 -11.11
N ASP A 86 -16.78 1.41 -11.35
CA ASP A 86 -17.98 0.61 -11.56
C ASP A 86 -17.82 -0.32 -12.78
N THR A 87 -18.08 -1.61 -12.57
CA THR A 87 -17.89 -2.65 -13.59
C THR A 87 -18.81 -2.48 -14.80
N SER A 88 -19.99 -1.89 -14.61
CA SER A 88 -20.95 -1.61 -15.69
C SER A 88 -20.45 -0.49 -16.62
N SER A 89 -19.55 0.36 -16.10
CA SER A 89 -18.93 1.45 -16.86
C SER A 89 -17.53 1.10 -17.39
N GLY A 90 -17.17 -0.18 -17.41
CA GLY A 90 -15.84 -0.66 -17.84
C GLY A 90 -14.76 -0.59 -16.77
N GLY A 91 -15.14 -0.34 -15.50
CA GLY A 91 -14.24 -0.40 -14.36
C GLY A 91 -13.87 -1.82 -13.94
N SER A 92 -12.93 -1.93 -12.99
CA SER A 92 -12.45 -3.23 -12.49
C SER A 92 -13.11 -3.61 -11.18
N PHE A 93 -13.74 -4.78 -11.14
CA PHE A 93 -14.30 -5.35 -9.91
C PHE A 93 -13.25 -5.48 -8.80
N TYR A 94 -12.01 -5.79 -9.17
CA TYR A 94 -10.91 -5.91 -8.22
C TYR A 94 -10.58 -4.56 -7.58
N LEU A 95 -10.48 -3.49 -8.40
CA LEU A 95 -10.21 -2.14 -7.90
C LEU A 95 -11.38 -1.62 -7.05
N GLN A 96 -12.61 -1.84 -7.50
CA GLN A 96 -13.81 -1.51 -6.73
C GLN A 96 -13.83 -2.24 -5.37
N SER A 97 -13.53 -3.54 -5.35
CA SER A 97 -13.42 -4.33 -4.12
C SER A 97 -12.32 -3.78 -3.19
N LYS A 98 -11.17 -3.36 -3.74
CA LYS A 98 -10.10 -2.73 -2.96
C LYS A 98 -10.53 -1.41 -2.34
N VAL A 99 -11.30 -0.59 -3.06
CA VAL A 99 -11.87 0.66 -2.55
C VAL A 99 -12.84 0.41 -1.38
N VAL A 100 -13.68 -0.62 -1.48
CA VAL A 100 -14.59 -1.03 -0.39
C VAL A 100 -13.79 -1.45 0.86
N ARG A 101 -12.77 -2.31 0.69
CA ARG A 101 -11.95 -2.78 1.82
C ARG A 101 -11.17 -1.65 2.48
N ALA A 102 -10.71 -0.68 1.70
CA ALA A 102 -10.05 0.52 2.23
C ALA A 102 -10.98 1.34 3.11
N LYS A 103 -12.23 1.54 2.68
CA LYS A 103 -13.25 2.22 3.50
C LYS A 103 -13.50 1.47 4.81
N GLU A 104 -13.77 0.16 4.75
CA GLU A 104 -14.02 -0.68 5.93
C GLU A 104 -12.86 -0.59 6.95
N ARG A 105 -11.60 -0.65 6.48
CA ARG A 105 -10.41 -0.54 7.36
C ARG A 105 -10.34 0.80 8.08
N ILE A 106 -10.67 1.90 7.41
CA ILE A 106 -10.65 3.25 8.00
C ILE A 106 -11.82 3.43 8.97
N GLU A 107 -13.01 2.94 8.63
CA GLU A 107 -14.19 3.01 9.50
C GLU A 107 -13.98 2.25 10.80
N LEU A 108 -13.36 1.07 10.74
CA LEU A 108 -13.00 0.30 11.94
C LEU A 108 -12.01 1.06 12.83
N GLU A 109 -10.98 1.70 12.25
CA GLU A 109 -10.02 2.52 13.00
C GLU A 109 -10.69 3.71 13.70
N LEU A 110 -11.59 4.40 13.00
CA LEU A 110 -12.35 5.52 13.56
C LEU A 110 -13.28 5.05 14.67
N ALA A 111 -13.88 3.87 14.51
CA ALA A 111 -14.77 3.28 15.50
C ALA A 111 -14.05 2.69 16.73
N GLU A 112 -12.76 2.38 16.64
CA GLU A 112 -11.91 2.04 17.80
C GLU A 112 -11.42 3.29 18.54
N LYS A 113 -11.20 4.40 17.82
CA LYS A 113 -10.77 5.69 18.40
C LYS A 113 -11.87 6.51 19.05
N ASP A 114 -13.13 6.12 18.87
CA ASP A 114 -14.26 6.78 19.52
C ASP A 114 -14.26 6.44 21.04
N PRO A 115 -14.01 7.43 21.92
CA PRO A 115 -13.92 7.21 23.38
C PRO A 115 -15.24 6.75 24.01
N SER A 116 -16.35 6.75 23.27
CA SER A 116 -17.65 6.25 23.75
C SER A 116 -17.73 4.73 23.90
N LYS A 117 -16.71 3.96 23.45
CA LYS A 117 -16.64 2.50 23.66
C LYS A 117 -15.89 2.06 24.92
N GLU A 118 -14.92 2.82 25.43
CA GLU A 118 -14.20 2.48 26.68
C GLU A 118 -15.12 2.46 27.92
N SER A 119 -16.26 3.16 27.86
CA SER A 119 -17.23 3.25 28.97
C SER A 119 -18.32 2.18 28.97
N LYS A 120 -18.37 1.29 27.97
CA LYS A 120 -19.33 0.17 27.93
C LYS A 120 -18.75 -1.16 28.39
N GLU A 121 -17.46 -1.40 28.16
CA GLU A 121 -16.82 -2.66 28.55
C GLU A 121 -16.55 -2.78 30.06
N SER A 122 -16.55 -1.66 30.79
CA SER A 122 -16.41 -1.59 32.25
C SER A 122 -17.73 -1.67 33.04
N LYS A 123 -18.89 -1.73 32.36
CA LYS A 123 -20.22 -1.88 33.02
C LYS A 123 -20.85 -3.27 32.88
N GLU A 124 -20.31 -4.16 32.05
CA GLU A 124 -20.88 -5.51 31.85
C GLU A 124 -20.19 -6.59 32.72
N LYS A 125 -19.22 -6.19 33.55
CA LYS A 125 -18.48 -7.08 34.47
C LYS A 125 -18.62 -6.72 35.96
N SER A 126 -19.66 -5.97 36.33
CA SER A 126 -20.05 -5.71 37.74
C SER A 126 -21.49 -6.10 37.97
#